data_AF-A0A817HSX2-F1
#
_entry.id   AF-A0A817HSX2-F1
#
_cell.length_a   1.000
_cell.length_b   1.000
_cell.length_c   1.000
_cell.angle_alpha   90.00
_cell.angle_beta   90.00
_cell.angle_gamma   90.00
#
_symmetry.space_group_name_H-M   'P 1'
#
loop_
_entity.id
_entity.type
_entity.pdbx_description
1 polymer ?
#
loop_
_entity_poly.entity_id
_entity_poly.type
_entity_poly.pdbx_seq_one_letter_code
_entity_poly.pdbx_strand_id
1 'polypeptide(L)'
;MKEECRYGSNCRYLSDPTHCDRFQHPTKTSLLGSTAHPSDQLSNKNLDTSSSSHSHTIHDDDMQKAYSIGGAIALERLSQQDQTTIKTMRDDAVIVVPGTYDHIDRVLAKLNIKFTIVEQHELINYPFRTYQTVYINCASKFPKEAAYRLREFVEKGLHIITTDWTLRNVLQVAFSDFVKHNGQSTRDEVVGIEVVDPNHSFVSGFVLAAKHAQPQWWLETASHPIEIVNKEQVKVLIRSQALYDKYQSDAVIVTFDCGRGNVTHMISHFYLQRSETPNARHKMSAQQYAQDIKASDNITKLISKDGQNLNYAQIQSSSTSAQFIYNLVSNRLNSTKQSTS
;
A
#
# COMPACT_ATOMS: atom_id res chain seq x y z
N MET A 1 36.89 37.77 -23.32
CA MET A 1 37.16 36.33 -23.43
C MET A 1 36.00 35.64 -22.72
N LYS A 2 34.87 35.19 -23.30
CA LYS A 2 34.53 34.50 -24.57
C LYS A 2 35.42 33.30 -24.89
N GLU A 3 34.88 32.12 -24.56
CA GLU A 3 35.03 30.77 -25.15
C GLU A 3 33.94 29.94 -24.44
N GLU A 4 32.74 29.67 -24.96
CA GLU A 4 32.36 28.83 -26.12
C GLU A 4 33.10 27.48 -26.20
N CYS A 5 32.41 26.41 -25.78
CA CYS A 5 32.57 25.09 -26.40
C CYS A 5 31.19 24.48 -26.67
N ARG A 6 30.89 24.40 -27.97
CA ARG A 6 29.75 23.75 -28.60
C ARG A 6 30.12 22.29 -28.89
N TYR A 7 29.18 21.36 -28.74
CA TYR A 7 29.05 20.21 -29.63
C TYR A 7 27.58 19.75 -29.66
N GLY A 8 26.85 20.13 -30.72
CA GLY A 8 25.87 19.25 -31.36
C GLY A 8 26.63 18.27 -32.29
N SER A 9 26.09 17.21 -32.87
CA SER A 9 24.72 16.92 -33.28
C SER A 9 24.66 15.43 -33.71
N ASN A 10 23.43 14.93 -33.89
CA ASN A 10 23.03 13.79 -34.72
C ASN A 10 23.04 12.38 -34.09
N CYS A 11 21.84 11.90 -33.75
CA CYS A 11 21.37 10.65 -34.35
C CYS A 11 19.84 10.67 -34.53
N ARG A 12 19.41 10.09 -35.66
CA ARG A 12 18.14 10.33 -36.34
C ARG A 12 17.00 9.47 -35.79
N TYR A 13 15.79 10.02 -35.91
CA TYR A 13 14.53 9.29 -36.00
C TYR A 13 14.64 8.12 -37.00
N LEU A 14 14.28 6.92 -36.57
CA LEU A 14 13.78 5.87 -37.45
C LEU A 14 12.57 5.21 -36.78
N SER A 15 11.43 5.45 -37.42
CA SER A 15 10.16 4.76 -37.29
C SER A 15 10.21 3.45 -38.08
N ASP A 16 9.95 2.31 -37.45
CA ASP A 16 9.38 1.14 -38.15
C ASP A 16 8.60 0.24 -37.15
N PRO A 17 7.29 0.02 -37.36
CA PRO A 17 6.44 -0.81 -36.51
C PRO A 17 6.22 -2.18 -37.14
N THR A 18 7.00 -3.20 -36.76
CA THR A 18 6.65 -4.60 -37.06
C THR A 18 7.19 -5.54 -35.99
N HIS A 19 6.33 -6.04 -35.09
CA HIS A 19 6.34 -7.38 -34.50
C HIS A 19 5.21 -7.51 -33.46
N CYS A 20 3.98 -7.57 -33.96
CA CYS A 20 2.86 -8.23 -33.27
C CYS A 20 2.59 -9.52 -34.06
N ASP A 21 2.78 -10.67 -33.42
CA ASP A 21 1.92 -11.87 -33.56
C ASP A 21 2.63 -13.09 -32.97
N ARG A 22 1.99 -13.69 -31.95
CA ARG A 22 1.82 -15.14 -31.76
C ARG A 22 1.31 -15.42 -30.34
N PHE A 23 0.00 -15.48 -30.17
CA PHE A 23 -0.63 -16.49 -29.33
C PHE A 23 -1.98 -16.84 -29.97
N GLN A 24 -1.99 -17.99 -30.67
CA GLN A 24 -3.17 -18.55 -31.31
C GLN A 24 -4.08 -19.22 -30.27
N HIS A 25 -5.37 -18.91 -30.36
CA HIS A 25 -6.45 -19.69 -29.75
C HIS A 25 -6.60 -21.06 -30.44
N PRO A 26 -6.96 -22.15 -29.73
CA PRO A 26 -7.45 -23.36 -30.38
C PRO A 26 -8.94 -23.24 -30.68
N THR A 27 -9.28 -23.43 -31.95
CA THR A 27 -10.63 -23.50 -32.51
C THR A 27 -11.29 -24.86 -32.25
N LYS A 28 -12.61 -24.78 -32.10
CA LYS A 28 -13.56 -25.91 -32.10
C LYS A 28 -13.54 -26.64 -33.44
N THR A 29 -13.69 -27.96 -33.42
CA THR A 29 -14.26 -28.73 -34.53
C THR A 29 -15.09 -29.89 -33.96
N SER A 30 -16.34 -29.97 -34.42
CA SER A 30 -17.30 -31.04 -34.14
C SER A 30 -17.08 -32.22 -35.07
N LEU A 31 -17.51 -33.42 -34.66
CA LEU A 31 -18.22 -34.38 -35.53
C LEU A 31 -18.90 -35.46 -34.65
N LEU A 32 -20.09 -35.85 -35.11
CA LEU A 32 -21.10 -36.71 -34.48
C LEU A 32 -20.76 -38.22 -34.60
N GLY A 33 -21.24 -39.00 -33.64
CA GLY A 33 -21.32 -40.47 -33.75
C GLY A 33 -21.94 -41.11 -32.50
N SER A 34 -23.22 -41.50 -32.60
CA SER A 34 -24.06 -42.15 -31.58
C SER A 34 -23.83 -43.65 -31.48
N THR A 35 -23.82 -44.21 -30.26
CA THR A 35 -24.43 -45.52 -29.89
C THR A 35 -24.52 -45.65 -28.35
N ALA A 36 -25.59 -46.28 -27.86
CA ALA A 36 -26.01 -46.33 -26.45
C ALA A 36 -25.55 -47.59 -25.68
N HIS A 37 -25.25 -47.39 -24.38
CA HIS A 37 -25.38 -48.25 -23.16
C HIS A 37 -24.80 -49.70 -23.09
N PRO A 38 -24.55 -50.30 -21.89
CA PRO A 38 -24.94 -49.90 -20.52
C PRO A 38 -23.82 -49.94 -19.44
N SER A 39 -24.16 -49.36 -18.27
CA SER A 39 -23.71 -49.65 -16.89
C SER A 39 -22.33 -50.30 -16.61
N ASP A 40 -21.51 -49.63 -15.81
CA ASP A 40 -20.93 -50.25 -14.61
C ASP A 40 -20.46 -49.22 -13.57
N GLN A 41 -20.82 -49.51 -12.32
CA GLN A 41 -20.41 -48.81 -11.10
C GLN A 41 -18.95 -49.14 -10.79
N LEU A 42 -18.17 -48.18 -10.27
CA LEU A 42 -17.11 -48.47 -9.28
C LEU A 42 -16.58 -47.18 -8.63
N SER A 43 -17.04 -46.98 -7.40
CA SER A 43 -16.35 -46.46 -6.20
C SER A 43 -15.34 -45.31 -6.32
N ASN A 44 -15.76 -44.18 -5.77
CA ASN A 44 -14.92 -43.15 -5.14
C ASN A 44 -13.90 -43.77 -4.15
N LYS A 45 -12.63 -43.40 -4.30
CA LYS A 45 -11.69 -43.32 -3.18
C LYS A 45 -11.07 -41.94 -3.14
N ASN A 46 -11.46 -41.20 -2.10
CA ASN A 46 -10.86 -39.96 -1.65
C ASN A 46 -9.37 -40.17 -1.39
N LEU A 47 -8.54 -39.31 -1.99
CA LEU A 47 -7.20 -39.02 -1.52
C LEU A 47 -7.24 -37.61 -0.94
N ASP A 48 -7.35 -37.57 0.38
CA ASP A 48 -7.16 -36.39 1.22
C ASP A 48 -5.75 -35.84 1.02
N THR A 49 -5.67 -34.61 0.49
CA THR A 49 -4.50 -33.75 0.67
C THR A 49 -4.96 -32.48 1.37
N SER A 50 -4.89 -32.49 2.70
CA SER A 50 -5.18 -31.37 3.57
C SER A 50 -3.99 -30.41 3.64
N SER A 51 -4.10 -29.28 2.95
CA SER A 51 -3.37 -28.06 3.28
C SER A 51 -4.31 -26.86 3.17
N SER A 52 -5.17 -26.68 4.18
CA SER A 52 -6.16 -25.60 4.20
C SER A 52 -5.70 -24.43 5.07
N SER A 53 -4.87 -23.53 4.51
CA SER A 53 -4.80 -22.16 5.01
C SER A 53 -6.10 -21.45 4.62
N HIS A 54 -7.02 -21.32 5.58
CA HIS A 54 -8.31 -20.65 5.34
C HIS A 54 -8.11 -19.13 5.29
N SER A 55 -7.86 -18.58 4.09
CA SER A 55 -7.95 -17.14 3.82
C SER A 55 -9.44 -16.75 3.73
N HIS A 56 -9.91 -15.84 4.59
CA HIS A 56 -11.26 -15.28 4.49
C HIS A 56 -11.21 -13.92 3.79
N THR A 57 -11.93 -13.78 2.68
CA THR A 57 -12.27 -12.46 2.11
C THR A 57 -13.08 -11.69 3.14
N ILE A 58 -12.65 -10.48 3.50
CA ILE A 58 -13.34 -9.70 4.52
C ILE A 58 -14.51 -8.97 3.86
N HIS A 59 -15.68 -8.99 4.50
CA HIS A 59 -16.82 -8.19 4.05
C HIS A 59 -16.48 -6.70 4.13
N ASP A 60 -16.81 -5.92 3.10
CA ASP A 60 -16.42 -4.50 3.02
C ASP A 60 -16.90 -3.70 4.24
N ASP A 61 -18.14 -3.95 4.71
CA ASP A 61 -18.68 -3.33 5.92
C ASP A 61 -17.85 -3.64 7.19
N ASP A 62 -17.32 -4.86 7.30
CA ASP A 62 -16.51 -5.28 8.44
C ASP A 62 -15.14 -4.59 8.40
N MET A 63 -14.54 -4.43 7.22
CA MET A 63 -13.31 -3.65 7.09
C MET A 63 -13.52 -2.18 7.38
N GLN A 64 -14.63 -1.60 6.93
CA GLN A 64 -14.96 -0.22 7.26
C GLN A 64 -15.09 -0.01 8.78
N LYS A 65 -15.74 -0.95 9.49
CA LYS A 65 -15.81 -0.92 10.97
C LYS A 65 -14.43 -1.12 11.60
N ALA A 66 -13.63 -2.04 11.06
CA ALA A 66 -12.26 -2.26 11.53
C ALA A 66 -11.41 -0.99 11.41
N TYR A 67 -11.52 -0.23 10.31
CA TYR A 67 -10.83 1.06 10.17
C TYR A 67 -11.39 2.15 11.08
N SER A 68 -12.69 2.19 11.34
CA SER A 68 -13.24 3.13 12.33
C SER A 68 -12.69 2.86 13.74
N ILE A 69 -12.68 1.60 14.17
CA ILE A 69 -12.13 1.20 15.47
C ILE A 69 -10.62 1.42 15.50
N GLY A 70 -9.90 0.92 14.49
CA GLY A 70 -8.45 0.99 14.40
C GLY A 70 -7.95 2.43 14.32
N GLY A 71 -8.68 3.29 13.61
CA GLY A 71 -8.48 4.72 13.56
C GLY A 71 -8.65 5.40 14.92
N ALA A 72 -9.71 5.07 15.65
CA ALA A 72 -9.90 5.60 17.01
C ALA A 72 -8.76 5.21 17.95
N ILE A 73 -8.30 3.95 17.88
CA ILE A 73 -7.15 3.46 18.66
C ILE A 73 -5.88 4.24 18.31
N ALA A 74 -5.59 4.43 17.02
CA ALA A 74 -4.41 5.15 16.57
C ALA A 74 -4.47 6.64 16.94
N LEU A 75 -5.64 7.27 16.78
CA LEU A 75 -5.85 8.69 17.07
C LEU A 75 -5.66 9.02 18.55
N GLU A 76 -6.19 8.19 19.46
CA GLU A 76 -6.07 8.42 20.92
C GLU A 76 -4.61 8.42 21.39
N ARG A 77 -3.72 7.74 20.66
CA ARG A 77 -2.29 7.65 20.97
C ARG A 77 -1.45 8.80 20.43
N LEU A 78 -1.97 9.56 19.47
CA LEU A 78 -1.28 10.71 18.95
C LEU A 78 -1.15 11.79 20.03
N SER A 79 -0.12 12.62 19.92
CA SER A 79 -0.01 13.80 20.78
C SER A 79 -1.23 14.71 20.60
N GLN A 80 -1.59 15.48 21.64
CA GLN A 80 -2.69 16.46 21.54
C GLN A 80 -2.46 17.48 20.41
N GLN A 81 -1.20 17.81 20.14
CA GLN A 81 -0.79 18.67 19.04
C GLN A 81 -1.11 18.05 17.67
N ASP A 82 -0.82 16.76 17.50
CA ASP A 82 -1.09 16.04 16.24
C ASP A 82 -2.58 15.86 16.01
N GLN A 83 -3.33 15.45 17.05
CA GLN A 83 -4.79 15.33 16.99
C GLN A 83 -5.43 16.67 16.56
N THR A 84 -4.98 17.77 17.16
CA THR A 84 -5.45 19.12 16.81
C THR A 84 -5.07 19.49 15.38
N THR A 85 -3.84 19.18 14.97
CA THR A 85 -3.33 19.50 13.64
C THR A 85 -4.09 18.75 12.54
N ILE A 86 -4.40 17.47 12.75
CA ILE A 86 -5.22 16.69 11.81
C ILE A 86 -6.65 17.25 11.77
N LYS A 87 -7.26 17.50 12.93
CA LYS A 87 -8.65 18.02 12.99
C LYS A 87 -8.82 19.40 12.32
N THR A 88 -7.79 20.24 12.37
CA THR A 88 -7.81 21.61 11.85
C THR A 88 -7.16 21.74 10.47
N MET A 89 -6.80 20.62 9.83
CA MET A 89 -6.16 20.63 8.52
C MET A 89 -7.05 21.23 7.43
N ARG A 90 -6.39 21.79 6.42
CA ARG A 90 -7.03 22.26 5.19
C ARG A 90 -7.54 21.07 4.38
N ASP A 91 -8.62 21.28 3.65
CA ASP A 91 -9.26 20.24 2.83
C ASP A 91 -8.37 19.83 1.63
N ASP A 92 -7.47 20.72 1.22
CA ASP A 92 -6.48 20.52 0.15
C ASP A 92 -5.12 20.04 0.65
N ALA A 93 -4.94 19.79 1.95
CA ALA A 93 -3.64 19.36 2.50
C ALA A 93 -3.29 17.91 2.12
N VAL A 94 -4.29 17.08 1.86
CA VAL A 94 -4.12 15.71 1.37
C VAL A 94 -4.82 15.59 0.02
N ILE A 95 -4.07 15.11 -0.97
CA ILE A 95 -4.58 14.80 -2.31
C ILE A 95 -4.62 13.29 -2.47
N VAL A 96 -5.70 12.76 -3.02
CA VAL A 96 -5.82 11.36 -3.41
C VAL A 96 -5.90 11.28 -4.93
N VAL A 97 -4.99 10.50 -5.50
CA VAL A 97 -5.02 10.12 -6.91
C VAL A 97 -5.59 8.71 -7.00
N PRO A 98 -6.80 8.55 -7.56
CA PRO A 98 -7.45 7.25 -7.64
C PRO A 98 -6.67 6.23 -8.45
N GLY A 99 -6.87 4.97 -8.09
CA GLY A 99 -6.25 3.81 -8.68
C GLY A 99 -7.27 2.83 -9.26
N THR A 100 -6.79 1.66 -9.68
CA THR A 100 -7.65 0.56 -10.16
C THR A 100 -8.07 -0.38 -9.03
N TYR A 101 -7.20 -0.63 -8.04
CA TYR A 101 -7.41 -1.67 -7.02
C TYR A 101 -7.34 -1.15 -5.58
N ASP A 102 -6.53 -0.12 -5.32
CA ASP A 102 -6.40 0.47 -3.99
C ASP A 102 -7.38 1.64 -3.77
N HIS A 103 -7.81 1.81 -2.51
CA HIS A 103 -8.87 2.71 -2.08
C HIS A 103 -8.54 3.44 -0.76
N ILE A 104 -7.43 4.18 -0.74
CA ILE A 104 -7.04 5.02 0.41
C ILE A 104 -8.12 6.02 0.82
N ASP A 105 -8.93 6.50 -0.12
CA ASP A 105 -10.06 7.41 0.13
C ASP A 105 -11.05 6.85 1.16
N ARG A 106 -11.34 5.54 1.07
CA ARG A 106 -12.20 4.84 2.04
C ARG A 106 -11.58 4.81 3.42
N VAL A 107 -10.26 4.58 3.50
CA VAL A 107 -9.53 4.59 4.77
C VAL A 107 -9.53 6.00 5.36
N LEU A 108 -9.11 7.01 4.60
CA LEU A 108 -9.04 8.41 5.03
C LEU A 108 -10.40 8.91 5.55
N ALA A 109 -11.50 8.55 4.87
CA ALA A 109 -12.85 8.87 5.32
C ALA A 109 -13.15 8.28 6.71
N LYS A 110 -12.78 7.02 6.97
CA LYS A 110 -12.96 6.38 8.29
C LYS A 110 -12.05 6.96 9.37
N LEU A 111 -10.89 7.49 8.98
CA LEU A 111 -9.96 8.19 9.86
C LEU A 111 -10.33 9.67 10.09
N ASN A 112 -11.40 10.16 9.45
CA ASN A 112 -11.79 11.57 9.44
C ASN A 112 -10.66 12.51 8.98
N ILE A 113 -9.80 12.02 8.07
CA ILE A 113 -8.78 12.83 7.42
C ILE A 113 -9.40 13.45 6.18
N LYS A 114 -9.31 14.77 6.06
CA LYS A 114 -9.84 15.48 4.91
C LYS A 114 -8.94 15.28 3.70
N PHE A 115 -9.53 15.12 2.53
CA PHE A 115 -8.78 14.96 1.28
C PHE A 115 -9.54 15.55 0.09
N THR A 116 -8.79 15.83 -0.98
CA THR A 116 -9.31 16.19 -2.29
C THR A 116 -8.91 15.12 -3.31
N ILE A 117 -9.85 14.66 -4.13
CA ILE A 117 -9.57 13.74 -5.23
C ILE A 117 -9.07 14.51 -6.45
N VAL A 118 -8.01 14.02 -7.09
CA VAL A 118 -7.48 14.54 -8.35
C VAL A 118 -7.21 13.36 -9.27
N GLU A 119 -7.80 13.36 -10.46
CA GLU A 119 -7.64 12.29 -11.42
C GLU A 119 -6.24 12.28 -12.04
N GLN A 120 -5.77 11.10 -12.45
CA GLN A 120 -4.39 10.92 -12.96
C GLN A 120 -4.06 11.84 -14.15
N HIS A 121 -5.03 12.09 -15.03
CA HIS A 121 -4.87 12.95 -16.20
C HIS A 121 -4.82 14.44 -15.83
N GLU A 122 -5.43 14.83 -14.71
CA GLU A 122 -5.45 16.21 -14.23
C GLU A 122 -4.11 16.61 -13.61
N LEU A 123 -3.32 15.64 -13.12
CA LEU A 123 -2.03 15.88 -12.46
C LEU A 123 -1.08 16.73 -13.32
N ILE A 124 -1.11 16.55 -14.65
CA ILE A 124 -0.27 17.26 -15.62
C ILE A 124 -0.42 18.80 -15.50
N ASN A 125 -1.62 19.27 -15.14
CA ASN A 125 -1.91 20.69 -14.99
C ASN A 125 -2.25 21.07 -13.55
N TYR A 126 -2.35 20.10 -12.64
CA TYR A 126 -2.73 20.35 -11.26
C TYR A 126 -1.73 21.30 -10.58
N PRO A 127 -2.21 22.38 -9.93
CA PRO A 127 -1.35 23.38 -9.32
C PRO A 127 -0.92 22.93 -7.92
N PHE A 128 -0.07 21.89 -7.82
CA PHE A 128 0.41 21.37 -6.54
C PHE A 128 0.96 22.47 -5.63
N ARG A 129 0.77 22.28 -4.33
CA ARG A 129 1.35 23.10 -3.27
C ARG A 129 2.31 22.24 -2.48
N THR A 130 3.48 22.77 -2.15
CA THR A 130 4.51 21.97 -1.49
C THR A 130 4.03 21.41 -0.16
N TYR A 131 3.20 22.11 0.63
CA TYR A 131 2.66 21.60 1.89
C TYR A 131 1.81 20.32 1.76
N GLN A 132 1.37 19.96 0.56
CA GLN A 132 0.47 18.82 0.34
C GLN A 132 1.18 17.49 0.54
N THR A 133 0.38 16.50 0.93
CA THR A 133 0.71 15.08 0.85
C THR A 133 -0.16 14.45 -0.22
N VAL A 134 0.43 13.78 -1.21
CA VAL A 134 -0.29 13.15 -2.32
C VAL A 134 -0.23 11.63 -2.18
N TYR A 135 -1.37 11.00 -1.93
CA TYR A 135 -1.53 9.56 -2.00
C TYR A 135 -1.84 9.14 -3.43
N ILE A 136 -1.08 8.21 -3.97
CA ILE A 136 -1.23 7.71 -5.33
C ILE A 136 -1.49 6.21 -5.26
N ASN A 137 -2.75 5.84 -5.49
CA ASN A 137 -3.16 4.45 -5.48
C ASN A 137 -2.61 3.71 -6.71
N CYS A 138 -2.40 2.41 -6.56
CA CYS A 138 -1.97 1.56 -7.65
C CYS A 138 -2.96 1.62 -8.83
N ALA A 139 -2.43 1.71 -10.05
CA ALA A 139 -3.24 1.79 -11.25
C ALA A 139 -2.61 0.94 -12.35
N SER A 140 -3.45 0.30 -13.17
CA SER A 140 -3.01 -0.47 -14.34
C SER A 140 -2.26 0.38 -15.37
N LYS A 141 -2.56 1.67 -15.43
CA LYS A 141 -1.88 2.67 -16.27
C LYS A 141 -1.69 3.94 -15.47
N PHE A 142 -0.66 4.70 -15.81
CA PHE A 142 -0.41 6.03 -15.28
C PHE A 142 0.26 6.89 -16.36
N PRO A 143 -0.17 8.14 -16.61
CA PRO A 143 0.47 9.00 -17.61
C PRO A 143 1.92 9.30 -17.24
N LYS A 144 2.87 9.06 -18.16
CA LYS A 144 4.31 9.26 -17.88
C LYS A 144 4.62 10.72 -17.57
N GLU A 145 3.96 11.64 -18.27
CA GLU A 145 4.07 13.08 -18.09
C GLU A 145 3.63 13.51 -16.68
N ALA A 146 2.59 12.87 -16.14
CA ALA A 146 2.17 13.08 -14.76
C ALA A 146 3.23 12.58 -13.77
N ALA A 147 3.87 11.44 -14.03
CA ALA A 147 4.94 10.91 -13.17
C ALA A 147 6.15 11.86 -13.12
N TYR A 148 6.59 12.37 -14.27
CA TYR A 148 7.69 13.35 -14.31
C TYR A 148 7.32 14.66 -13.60
N ARG A 149 6.09 15.14 -13.79
CA ARG A 149 5.60 16.33 -13.07
C ARG A 149 5.58 16.12 -11.55
N LEU A 150 5.19 14.94 -11.08
CA LEU A 150 5.26 14.63 -9.66
C LEU A 150 6.70 14.73 -9.14
N ARG A 151 7.69 14.20 -9.87
CA ARG A 151 9.12 14.38 -9.52
C ARG A 151 9.50 15.85 -9.38
N GLU A 152 9.14 16.69 -10.36
CA GLU A 152 9.45 18.13 -10.30
C GLU A 152 8.90 18.81 -9.04
N PHE A 153 7.69 18.41 -8.59
CA PHE A 153 7.10 18.98 -7.38
C PHE A 153 7.63 18.34 -6.09
N VAL A 154 7.99 17.06 -6.12
CA VAL A 154 8.71 16.40 -5.01
C VAL A 154 10.03 17.13 -4.79
N GLU A 155 10.82 17.37 -5.84
CA GLU A 155 12.07 18.13 -5.75
C GLU A 155 11.87 19.52 -5.11
N LYS A 156 10.72 20.14 -5.33
CA LYS A 156 10.34 21.44 -4.75
C LYS A 156 9.84 21.37 -3.31
N GLY A 157 9.45 20.20 -2.80
CA GLY A 157 9.01 20.01 -1.43
C GLY A 157 7.71 19.22 -1.24
N LEU A 158 7.10 18.69 -2.31
CA LEU A 158 5.90 17.85 -2.24
C LEU A 158 6.23 16.49 -1.60
N HIS A 159 5.30 15.93 -0.83
CA HIS A 159 5.40 14.56 -0.34
C HIS A 159 4.45 13.67 -1.12
N ILE A 160 4.94 12.54 -1.62
CA ILE A 160 4.09 11.55 -2.28
C ILE A 160 4.18 10.21 -1.56
N ILE A 161 3.05 9.52 -1.46
CA ILE A 161 2.97 8.15 -0.98
C ILE A 161 2.30 7.30 -2.04
N THR A 162 2.94 6.19 -2.38
CA THR A 162 2.58 5.39 -3.56
C THR A 162 2.42 3.93 -3.20
N THR A 163 1.50 3.22 -3.86
CA THR A 163 1.21 1.81 -3.58
C THR A 163 1.44 0.89 -4.77
N ASP A 164 2.00 -0.28 -4.51
CA ASP A 164 2.10 -1.43 -5.40
C ASP A 164 2.53 -1.09 -6.84
N TRP A 165 1.61 -1.17 -7.82
CA TRP A 165 1.93 -0.99 -9.24
C TRP A 165 2.48 0.39 -9.62
N THR A 166 2.29 1.38 -8.75
CA THR A 166 2.99 2.67 -8.87
C THR A 166 4.52 2.51 -8.90
N LEU A 167 5.09 1.42 -8.38
CA LEU A 167 6.52 1.13 -8.50
C LEU A 167 6.96 1.13 -9.97
N ARG A 168 6.22 0.44 -10.85
CA ARG A 168 6.51 0.41 -12.29
C ARG A 168 6.02 1.66 -12.99
N ASN A 169 4.82 2.13 -12.66
CA ASN A 169 4.11 3.12 -13.44
C ASN A 169 4.46 4.57 -13.09
N VAL A 170 5.01 4.81 -11.90
CA VAL A 170 5.40 6.14 -11.39
C VAL A 170 6.88 6.14 -11.01
N LEU A 171 7.31 5.26 -10.10
CA LEU A 171 8.65 5.34 -9.53
C LEU A 171 9.74 4.93 -10.52
N GLN A 172 9.57 3.85 -11.28
CA GLN A 172 10.53 3.51 -12.33
C GLN A 172 10.56 4.51 -13.49
N VAL A 173 9.47 5.25 -13.70
CA VAL A 173 9.42 6.27 -14.75
C VAL A 173 10.17 7.52 -14.32
N ALA A 174 9.91 8.01 -13.10
CA ALA A 174 10.37 9.32 -12.67
C ALA A 174 11.39 9.30 -11.52
N PHE A 175 11.65 8.17 -10.88
CA PHE A 175 12.54 8.01 -9.72
C PHE A 175 13.41 6.74 -9.84
N SER A 176 13.75 6.34 -11.07
CA SER A 176 14.47 5.10 -11.40
C SER A 176 15.82 4.94 -10.69
N ASP A 177 16.43 6.05 -10.31
CA ASP A 177 17.73 6.08 -9.63
C ASP A 177 17.64 5.57 -8.18
N PHE A 178 16.44 5.50 -7.61
CA PHE A 178 16.21 5.11 -6.21
C PHE A 178 15.72 3.68 -6.09
N VAL A 179 14.63 3.35 -6.80
CA VAL A 179 13.96 2.06 -6.69
C VAL A 179 13.40 1.63 -8.04
N LYS A 180 13.26 0.32 -8.21
CA LYS A 180 12.57 -0.28 -9.35
C LYS A 180 11.92 -1.59 -8.95
N HIS A 181 11.06 -2.13 -9.82
CA HIS A 181 10.54 -3.47 -9.67
C HIS A 181 11.63 -4.51 -9.96
N ASN A 182 11.69 -5.55 -9.13
CA ASN A 182 12.71 -6.59 -9.24
C ASN A 182 12.41 -7.68 -10.30
N GLY A 183 11.30 -7.56 -11.02
CA GLY A 183 10.89 -8.52 -12.06
C GLY A 183 10.00 -9.68 -11.57
N GLN A 184 9.75 -9.82 -10.27
CA GLN A 184 8.92 -10.89 -9.69
C GLN A 184 7.51 -10.40 -9.36
N SER A 185 6.55 -11.29 -9.21
CA SER A 185 5.19 -10.95 -8.77
C SER A 185 4.81 -11.77 -7.56
N THR A 186 4.24 -11.13 -6.54
CA THR A 186 3.80 -11.84 -5.34
C THR A 186 2.60 -12.73 -5.62
N ARG A 187 2.42 -13.76 -4.81
CA ARG A 187 1.14 -14.46 -4.68
C ARG A 187 0.28 -13.72 -3.67
N ASP A 188 -0.99 -14.10 -3.62
CA ASP A 188 -1.90 -13.71 -2.55
C ASP A 188 -1.53 -14.46 -1.27
N GLU A 189 -0.93 -13.75 -0.31
CA GLU A 189 -0.38 -14.33 0.90
C GLU A 189 -0.20 -13.29 2.02
N VAL A 190 -0.04 -13.77 3.25
CA VAL A 190 0.32 -12.92 4.39
C VAL A 190 1.74 -13.25 4.86
N VAL A 191 2.56 -12.21 5.01
CA VAL A 191 3.94 -12.32 5.48
C VAL A 191 4.11 -11.65 6.84
N GLY A 192 5.01 -12.17 7.67
CA GLY A 192 5.44 -11.49 8.88
C GLY A 192 6.34 -10.30 8.55
N ILE A 193 6.22 -9.22 9.32
CA ILE A 193 7.00 -7.99 9.11
C ILE A 193 7.77 -7.56 10.34
N GLU A 194 8.80 -6.73 10.11
CA GLU A 194 9.63 -6.10 11.13
C GLU A 194 9.79 -4.61 10.81
N VAL A 195 9.64 -3.76 11.82
CA VAL A 195 9.95 -2.34 11.71
C VAL A 195 11.45 -2.16 11.93
N VAL A 196 12.16 -1.61 10.93
CA VAL A 196 13.62 -1.49 10.94
C VAL A 196 14.10 -0.45 11.96
N ASP A 197 13.47 0.73 11.97
CA ASP A 197 13.68 1.78 12.96
C ASP A 197 12.35 2.16 13.62
N PRO A 198 12.02 1.59 14.79
CA PRO A 198 10.79 1.87 15.51
C PRO A 198 10.63 3.34 15.95
N ASN A 199 11.70 4.13 15.95
CA ASN A 199 11.67 5.54 16.32
C ASN A 199 11.51 6.46 15.11
N HIS A 200 11.61 5.93 13.89
CA HIS A 200 11.39 6.72 12.68
C HIS A 200 9.97 7.32 12.69
N SER A 201 9.86 8.62 12.43
CA SER A 201 8.61 9.36 12.66
C SER A 201 7.40 8.84 11.87
N PHE A 202 7.62 8.18 10.73
CA PHE A 202 6.56 7.55 9.94
C PHE A 202 6.03 6.23 10.53
N VAL A 203 6.85 5.48 11.26
CA VAL A 203 6.50 4.14 11.81
C VAL A 203 6.56 4.08 13.34
N SER A 204 6.73 5.22 14.00
CA SER A 204 6.62 5.31 15.45
C SER A 204 5.24 4.84 15.92
N GLY A 205 5.24 3.89 16.83
CA GLY A 205 4.02 3.27 17.35
C GLY A 205 3.25 2.38 16.37
N PHE A 206 3.82 2.06 15.20
CA PHE A 206 3.20 1.26 14.13
C PHE A 206 2.77 -0.13 14.59
N VAL A 207 3.58 -0.80 15.41
CA VAL A 207 3.24 -2.08 16.05
C VAL A 207 2.91 -1.80 17.51
N LEU A 208 1.67 -2.07 17.93
CA LEU A 208 1.34 -2.05 19.35
C LEU A 208 2.11 -3.16 20.06
N ALA A 209 2.74 -2.79 21.18
CA ALA A 209 3.58 -3.65 22.00
C ALA A 209 2.76 -4.73 22.76
N ALA A 210 2.00 -5.55 22.05
CA ALA A 210 1.80 -6.91 22.52
C ALA A 210 3.15 -7.61 22.32
N LYS A 211 3.78 -8.02 23.42
CA LYS A 211 5.15 -8.61 23.50
C LYS A 211 5.42 -9.79 22.55
N HIS A 212 4.40 -10.27 21.82
CA HIS A 212 4.42 -11.34 20.83
C HIS A 212 3.43 -11.08 19.67
N ALA A 213 3.28 -9.82 19.24
CA ALA A 213 2.26 -9.40 18.28
C ALA A 213 2.46 -9.96 16.86
N GLN A 214 3.69 -10.40 16.51
CA GLN A 214 4.07 -10.91 15.18
C GLN A 214 3.32 -10.19 14.04
N PRO A 215 3.57 -8.87 13.85
CA PRO A 215 2.81 -8.06 12.93
C PRO A 215 2.88 -8.66 11.53
N GLN A 216 1.77 -8.56 10.82
CA GLN A 216 1.60 -9.20 9.52
C GLN A 216 1.27 -8.18 8.45
N TRP A 217 1.54 -8.56 7.22
CA TRP A 217 1.27 -7.75 6.06
C TRP A 217 0.72 -8.62 4.94
N TRP A 218 -0.41 -8.19 4.37
CA TRP A 218 -1.02 -8.88 3.25
C TRP A 218 -0.40 -8.40 1.94
N LEU A 219 -0.03 -9.36 1.10
CA LEU A 219 0.43 -9.18 -0.26
C LEU A 219 -0.67 -9.69 -1.19
N GLU A 220 -1.05 -8.88 -2.17
CA GLU A 220 -2.03 -9.30 -3.16
C GLU A 220 -1.35 -10.14 -4.25
N THR A 221 -2.14 -10.89 -5.03
CA THR A 221 -1.61 -11.49 -6.25
C THR A 221 -1.11 -10.40 -7.17
N ALA A 222 0.12 -10.57 -7.65
CA ALA A 222 0.81 -9.67 -8.55
C ALA A 222 1.19 -8.31 -7.96
N SER A 223 1.35 -8.18 -6.64
CA SER A 223 2.07 -7.04 -6.09
C SER A 223 3.54 -7.03 -6.51
N HIS A 224 4.15 -5.84 -6.51
CA HIS A 224 5.44 -5.56 -7.13
C HIS A 224 6.59 -5.45 -6.09
N PRO A 225 7.43 -6.48 -5.89
CA PRO A 225 8.54 -6.41 -4.97
C PRO A 225 9.60 -5.38 -5.38
N ILE A 226 10.17 -4.74 -4.37
CA ILE A 226 10.99 -3.53 -4.50
C ILE A 226 12.47 -3.93 -4.61
N GLU A 227 13.13 -3.55 -5.70
CA GLU A 227 14.59 -3.52 -5.80
C GLU A 227 15.08 -2.11 -5.45
N ILE A 228 15.94 -2.02 -4.44
CA ILE A 228 16.59 -0.77 -4.05
C ILE A 228 17.82 -0.56 -4.91
N VAL A 229 17.78 0.46 -5.76
CA VAL A 229 18.86 0.85 -6.67
C VAL A 229 19.91 1.67 -5.91
N ASN A 230 19.46 2.68 -5.15
CA ASN A 230 20.35 3.54 -4.37
C ASN A 230 20.25 3.22 -2.88
N LYS A 231 21.15 2.33 -2.41
CA LYS A 231 21.19 1.86 -1.01
C LYS A 231 21.61 2.94 -0.01
N GLU A 232 22.22 4.03 -0.46
CA GLU A 232 22.66 5.11 0.42
C GLU A 232 21.51 6.07 0.75
N GLN A 233 20.62 6.32 -0.22
CA GLN A 233 19.53 7.30 -0.08
C GLN A 233 18.19 6.66 0.28
N VAL A 234 17.95 5.40 -0.09
CA VAL A 234 16.71 4.71 0.21
C VAL A 234 16.77 4.03 1.57
N LYS A 235 15.82 4.38 2.44
CA LYS A 235 15.64 3.76 3.76
C LYS A 235 14.50 2.76 3.71
N VAL A 236 14.76 1.55 4.20
CA VAL A 236 13.71 0.56 4.46
C VAL A 236 13.11 0.85 5.82
N LEU A 237 11.80 1.10 5.87
CA LEU A 237 11.06 1.34 7.11
C LEU A 237 10.52 0.03 7.68
N ILE A 238 10.05 -0.85 6.79
CA ILE A 238 9.48 -2.15 7.14
C ILE A 238 10.04 -3.20 6.18
N ARG A 239 10.46 -4.33 6.75
CA ARG A 239 10.98 -5.48 6.00
C ARG A 239 10.25 -6.77 6.33
N SER A 240 10.43 -7.78 5.49
CA SER A 240 9.94 -9.15 5.69
C SER A 240 10.96 -10.17 5.20
N GLN A 241 11.41 -11.05 6.09
CA GLN A 241 12.28 -12.17 5.71
C GLN A 241 11.56 -13.15 4.77
N ALA A 242 10.27 -13.41 5.01
CA ALA A 242 9.47 -14.30 4.16
C ALA A 242 9.33 -13.77 2.72
N LEU A 243 9.27 -12.43 2.55
CA LEU A 243 9.28 -11.81 1.24
C LEU A 243 10.64 -12.02 0.54
N TYR A 244 11.76 -11.89 1.28
CA TYR A 244 13.10 -12.11 0.74
C TYR A 244 13.28 -13.54 0.24
N ASP A 245 12.92 -14.53 1.08
CA ASP A 245 13.12 -15.94 0.79
C ASP A 245 12.38 -16.36 -0.50
N LYS A 246 11.20 -15.77 -0.75
CA LYS A 246 10.35 -16.10 -1.91
C LYS A 246 10.63 -15.25 -3.14
N TYR A 247 10.89 -13.95 -2.96
CA TYR A 247 10.88 -12.96 -4.03
C TYR A 247 12.19 -12.19 -4.18
N GLN A 248 13.21 -12.49 -3.37
CA GLN A 248 14.52 -11.82 -3.39
C GLN A 248 14.42 -10.29 -3.18
N SER A 249 13.42 -9.87 -2.42
CA SER A 249 13.22 -8.50 -1.97
C SER A 249 12.65 -8.59 -0.55
N ASP A 250 13.27 -7.92 0.42
CA ASP A 250 12.80 -7.89 1.80
C ASP A 250 11.97 -6.64 2.11
N ALA A 251 12.04 -5.61 1.27
CA ALA A 251 11.43 -4.31 1.53
C ALA A 251 9.90 -4.33 1.35
N VAL A 252 9.18 -3.96 2.41
CA VAL A 252 7.71 -3.80 2.40
C VAL A 252 7.33 -2.34 2.27
N ILE A 253 7.99 -1.46 3.05
CA ILE A 253 7.84 0.00 2.95
C ILE A 253 9.23 0.63 2.88
N VAL A 254 9.42 1.51 1.91
CA VAL A 254 10.64 2.30 1.73
C VAL A 254 10.31 3.79 1.70
N THR A 255 11.29 4.61 2.05
CA THR A 255 11.24 6.06 1.91
C THR A 255 12.57 6.62 1.44
N PHE A 256 12.54 7.70 0.68
CA PHE A 256 13.73 8.44 0.26
C PHE A 256 13.38 9.90 0.00
N ASP A 257 14.35 10.77 0.24
CA ASP A 257 14.23 12.19 -0.06
C ASP A 257 14.61 12.45 -1.51
N CYS A 258 13.93 13.41 -2.14
CA CYS A 258 14.24 13.86 -3.49
C CYS A 258 14.05 15.38 -3.53
N GLY A 259 15.17 16.10 -3.67
CA GLY A 259 15.22 17.55 -3.45
C GLY A 259 14.76 17.91 -2.04
N ARG A 260 13.72 18.75 -1.92
CA ARG A 260 13.14 19.16 -0.61
C ARG A 260 11.93 18.34 -0.18
N GLY A 261 11.51 17.38 -1.00
CA GLY A 261 10.35 16.53 -0.75
C GLY A 261 10.75 15.10 -0.42
N ASN A 262 9.74 14.26 -0.26
CA ASN A 262 9.92 12.87 0.14
C ASN A 262 9.00 11.95 -0.68
N VAL A 263 9.51 10.77 -1.00
CA VAL A 263 8.75 9.68 -1.60
C VAL A 263 8.68 8.55 -0.58
N THR A 264 7.48 8.07 -0.31
CA THR A 264 7.25 6.83 0.44
C THR A 264 6.52 5.84 -0.45
N HIS A 265 6.95 4.59 -0.45
CA HIS A 265 6.37 3.54 -1.27
C HIS A 265 6.13 2.29 -0.45
N MET A 266 4.98 1.64 -0.67
CA MET A 266 4.68 0.33 -0.11
C MET A 266 4.33 -0.67 -1.22
N ILE A 267 4.72 -1.93 -1.00
CA ILE A 267 4.49 -3.03 -1.94
C ILE A 267 3.00 -3.40 -2.11
N SER A 268 2.13 -3.09 -1.13
CA SER A 268 0.72 -3.51 -1.13
C SER A 268 -0.23 -2.31 -1.17
N HIS A 269 -1.51 -2.56 -0.88
CA HIS A 269 -2.57 -1.55 -0.83
C HIS A 269 -2.80 -0.99 0.57
N PHE A 270 -3.33 0.23 0.65
CA PHE A 270 -3.75 0.83 1.90
C PHE A 270 -5.02 0.21 2.46
N TYR A 271 -6.02 -0.03 1.59
CA TYR A 271 -7.28 -0.63 2.00
C TYR A 271 -7.10 -2.14 2.09
N LEU A 272 -7.07 -2.65 3.32
CA LEU A 272 -6.95 -4.07 3.61
C LEU A 272 -8.19 -4.79 3.10
N GLN A 273 -8.03 -5.64 2.08
CA GLN A 273 -9.11 -6.49 1.59
C GLN A 273 -9.08 -7.88 2.24
N ARG A 274 -7.96 -8.23 2.88
CA ARG A 274 -7.75 -9.51 3.56
C ARG A 274 -6.96 -9.35 4.85
N SER A 275 -7.22 -10.30 5.74
CA SER A 275 -6.46 -10.56 6.95
C SER A 275 -6.46 -12.08 7.12
N GLU A 276 -5.29 -12.69 7.23
CA GLU A 276 -5.24 -14.10 7.60
C GLU A 276 -5.21 -14.25 9.12
N THR A 277 -5.66 -15.42 9.59
CA THR A 277 -5.57 -15.79 11.01
C THR A 277 -4.66 -17.00 11.21
N PRO A 278 -3.37 -16.90 10.85
CA PRO A 278 -2.46 -18.05 10.78
C PRO A 278 -2.14 -18.64 12.16
N ASN A 279 -2.35 -17.89 13.25
CA ASN A 279 -2.16 -18.38 14.61
C ASN A 279 -3.43 -18.21 15.46
N ALA A 280 -3.48 -18.91 16.60
CA ALA A 280 -4.62 -18.88 17.51
C ALA A 280 -4.94 -17.45 18.01
N ARG A 281 -3.93 -16.59 18.14
CA ARG A 281 -4.09 -15.20 18.60
C ARG A 281 -4.85 -14.36 17.59
N HIS A 282 -4.56 -14.52 16.30
CA HIS A 282 -5.21 -13.77 15.23
C HIS A 282 -6.69 -14.14 15.08
N LYS A 283 -7.08 -15.35 15.52
CA LYS A 283 -8.48 -15.80 15.61
C LYS A 283 -9.22 -15.29 16.86
N MET A 284 -8.51 -14.69 17.82
CA MET A 284 -9.16 -14.12 19.01
C MET A 284 -10.04 -12.94 18.62
N SER A 285 -10.90 -12.51 19.54
CA SER A 285 -11.83 -11.42 19.29
C SER A 285 -11.17 -10.04 19.29
N ALA A 286 -11.84 -9.06 18.70
CA ALA A 286 -11.49 -7.64 18.84
C ALA A 286 -11.41 -7.19 20.32
N GLN A 287 -12.25 -7.75 21.21
CA GLN A 287 -12.20 -7.46 22.64
C GLN A 287 -10.89 -7.94 23.26
N GLN A 288 -10.38 -9.10 22.85
CA GLN A 288 -9.08 -9.58 23.34
C GLN A 288 -7.95 -8.65 22.89
N TYR A 289 -7.99 -8.15 21.66
CA TYR A 289 -7.04 -7.13 21.20
C TYR A 289 -7.07 -5.88 22.09
N ALA A 290 -8.27 -5.37 22.40
CA ALA A 290 -8.45 -4.22 23.29
C ALA A 290 -7.82 -4.43 24.67
N GLN A 291 -8.01 -5.61 25.26
CA GLN A 291 -7.42 -5.98 26.55
C GLN A 291 -5.90 -6.04 26.48
N ASP A 292 -5.34 -6.66 25.44
CA ASP A 292 -3.91 -6.82 25.24
C ASP A 292 -3.18 -5.48 25.15
N ILE A 293 -3.79 -4.50 24.48
CA ILE A 293 -3.23 -3.15 24.32
C ILE A 293 -3.58 -2.21 25.48
N LYS A 294 -4.34 -2.69 26.47
CA LYS A 294 -4.87 -1.88 27.59
C LYS A 294 -5.64 -0.66 27.09
N ALA A 295 -6.56 -0.89 26.15
CA ALA A 295 -7.38 0.16 25.55
C ALA A 295 -8.21 0.92 26.59
N SER A 296 -8.52 2.18 26.31
CA SER A 296 -9.39 3.00 27.16
C SER A 296 -10.83 2.47 27.19
N ASP A 297 -11.61 2.95 28.16
CA ASP A 297 -13.05 2.64 28.26
C ASP A 297 -13.82 3.05 26.99
N ASN A 298 -13.41 4.15 26.35
CA ASN A 298 -14.05 4.63 25.12
C ASN A 298 -13.82 3.65 23.97
N ILE A 299 -12.59 3.19 23.78
CA ILE A 299 -12.27 2.17 22.78
C ILE A 299 -12.95 0.84 23.10
N THR A 300 -12.97 0.42 24.37
CA THR A 300 -13.62 -0.83 24.79
C THR A 300 -15.13 -0.80 24.51
N LYS A 301 -15.80 0.33 24.76
CA LYS A 301 -17.21 0.55 24.40
C LYS A 301 -17.42 0.52 22.89
N LEU A 302 -16.55 1.17 22.11
CA LEU A 302 -16.61 1.18 20.65
C LEU A 302 -16.49 -0.24 20.08
N ILE A 303 -15.53 -1.03 20.55
CA ILE A 303 -15.35 -2.43 20.14
C ILE A 303 -16.54 -3.30 20.55
N SER A 304 -17.11 -3.09 21.73
CA SER A 304 -18.30 -3.83 22.18
C SER A 304 -19.52 -3.55 21.28
N LYS A 305 -19.63 -2.33 20.76
CA LYS A 305 -20.71 -1.90 19.88
C LYS A 305 -20.51 -2.37 18.43
N ASP A 306 -19.35 -2.07 17.85
CA ASP A 306 -19.14 -2.17 16.40
C ASP A 306 -18.16 -3.31 16.01
N GLY A 307 -17.49 -3.94 16.97
CA GLY A 307 -16.44 -4.95 16.76
C GLY A 307 -16.87 -6.40 16.97
N GLN A 308 -18.16 -6.70 17.13
CA GLN A 308 -18.64 -8.05 17.49
C GLN A 308 -18.29 -9.13 16.45
N ASN A 309 -18.26 -8.76 15.16
CA ASN A 309 -17.89 -9.66 14.06
C ASN A 309 -16.41 -9.57 13.67
N LEU A 310 -15.62 -8.77 14.40
CA LEU A 310 -14.23 -8.51 14.07
C LEU A 310 -13.29 -9.36 14.93
N ASN A 311 -12.24 -9.86 14.31
CA ASN A 311 -11.18 -10.60 14.98
C ASN A 311 -9.97 -9.70 15.30
N TYR A 312 -9.04 -10.27 16.05
CA TYR A 312 -7.80 -9.64 16.49
C TYR A 312 -6.98 -9.13 15.30
N ALA A 313 -6.81 -9.94 14.26
CA ALA A 313 -5.99 -9.59 13.10
C ALA A 313 -6.54 -8.38 12.34
N GLN A 314 -7.87 -8.29 12.20
CA GLN A 314 -8.52 -7.17 11.51
C GLN A 314 -8.30 -5.85 12.25
N ILE A 315 -8.50 -5.82 13.57
CA ILE A 315 -8.27 -4.61 14.37
C ILE A 315 -6.78 -4.27 14.45
N GLN A 316 -5.92 -5.26 14.62
CA GLN A 316 -4.47 -5.05 14.62
C GLN A 316 -4.01 -4.39 13.32
N SER A 317 -4.39 -4.98 12.18
CA SER A 317 -3.98 -4.51 10.87
C SER A 317 -4.55 -3.12 10.56
N SER A 318 -5.83 -2.87 10.90
CA SER A 318 -6.44 -1.56 10.68
C SER A 318 -5.87 -0.48 11.60
N SER A 319 -5.58 -0.78 12.87
CA SER A 319 -4.89 0.12 13.80
C SER A 319 -3.49 0.47 13.32
N THR A 320 -2.73 -0.52 12.85
CA THR A 320 -1.37 -0.34 12.34
C THR A 320 -1.36 0.53 11.07
N SER A 321 -2.24 0.23 10.11
CA SER A 321 -2.41 1.04 8.90
C SER A 321 -2.85 2.48 9.24
N ALA A 322 -3.81 2.64 10.14
CA ALA A 322 -4.26 3.96 10.58
C ALA A 322 -3.15 4.78 11.25
N GLN A 323 -2.36 4.16 12.12
CA GLN A 323 -1.22 4.82 12.77
C GLN A 323 -0.21 5.31 11.75
N PHE A 324 0.12 4.49 10.75
CA PHE A 324 1.03 4.88 9.67
C PHE A 324 0.53 6.10 8.89
N ILE A 325 -0.74 6.10 8.51
CA ILE A 325 -1.37 7.21 7.79
C ILE A 325 -1.36 8.48 8.65
N TYR A 326 -1.75 8.39 9.92
CA TYR A 326 -1.72 9.53 10.82
C TYR A 326 -0.32 10.09 11.00
N ASN A 327 0.70 9.23 11.15
CA ASN A 327 2.09 9.65 11.24
C ASN A 327 2.51 10.41 9.98
N LEU A 328 2.26 9.87 8.79
CA LEU A 328 2.62 10.53 7.52
C LEU A 328 1.99 11.92 7.40
N VAL A 329 0.68 12.04 7.70
CA VAL A 329 -0.06 13.29 7.60
C VAL A 329 0.38 14.29 8.67
N SER A 330 0.46 13.89 9.95
CA SER A 330 0.81 14.79 11.06
C SER A 330 2.23 15.33 10.92
N ASN A 331 3.19 14.47 10.57
CA ASN A 331 4.58 14.89 10.34
C ASN A 331 4.62 15.99 9.27
N ARG A 332 3.93 15.79 8.14
CA ARG A 332 3.95 16.79 7.06
C ARG A 332 3.34 18.11 7.48
N LEU A 333 2.17 18.06 8.13
CA LEU A 333 1.47 19.26 8.58
C LEU A 333 2.31 20.04 9.61
N ASN A 334 3.01 19.35 10.52
CA ASN A 334 3.86 19.97 11.53
C ASN A 334 5.13 20.59 10.93
N SER A 335 5.81 19.91 10.00
CA SER A 335 7.00 20.45 9.32
C SER A 335 6.68 21.72 8.52
N THR A 336 5.48 21.77 7.93
CA THR A 336 5.03 22.97 7.21
C THR A 336 4.80 24.14 8.15
N LYS A 337 4.14 23.93 9.30
CA LYS A 337 3.90 25.00 10.30
C LYS A 337 5.19 25.62 10.80
N GLN A 338 6.20 24.79 11.10
CA GLN A 338 7.52 25.24 11.56
C GLN A 338 8.28 26.05 10.50
N SER A 339 8.01 25.84 9.21
CA SER A 339 8.66 26.61 8.13
C SER A 339 8.01 27.97 7.87
N THR A 340 6.84 28.22 8.48
CA THR A 340 6.03 29.45 8.29
C THR A 340 5.93 30.32 9.54
N SER A 341 6.45 29.83 10.68
CA SER A 341 6.61 30.57 11.94
C SER A 341 8.05 31.07 12.03
#